data_AF-A0A914U8F5-F1
#
_entry.id   AF-A0A914U8F5-F1
#
_cell.length_a   1.000
_cell.length_b   1.000
_cell.length_c   1.000
_cell.angle_alpha   90.00
_cell.angle_beta   90.00
_cell.angle_gamma   90.00
#
_symmetry.space_group_name_H-M   'P 1'
#
loop_
_entity.id
_entity.type
_entity.pdbx_description
1 polymer ?
#
loop_
_entity_poly.entity_id
_entity_poly.type
_entity_poly.pdbx_seq_one_letter_code
_entity_poly.pdbx_strand_id
1 'polypeptide(L)'
;MCPSLNYIPNQGGCGSCFAVSAIGVASDRACIQSNGTFRSWLSVEDVLGCCPVCGNCYGGDPLKALVYWAKEGIVTGGRDGCRPYSIGIECGTPCSPATYPDAEYRRTCIKRCQNIYYKNKYEDDKYFGSIAYTMFPRRMSVDNSGKERIEIPSIIKHFNDSSTSPLTLDQIRMIIKKEIQLFGPTTLAFPVTEEFLHYESGIFHVYPEESFEKRIIYWHVVRIIGWGEDKKGHYWTAINSFGSQWGDNGIFHIDTTLLEKFGLEYETGLL
;
A
#
# COMPACT_ATOMS: atom_id res chain seq x y z
N MET A 1 -17.17 -1.99 14.13
CA MET A 1 -16.85 -1.85 12.70
C MET A 1 -15.68 -0.89 12.55
N CYS A 2 -14.64 -1.26 11.80
CA CYS A 2 -13.44 -0.46 11.59
C CYS A 2 -13.68 0.59 10.50
N PRO A 3 -13.67 1.91 10.82
CA PRO A 3 -13.88 2.95 9.81
C PRO A 3 -12.80 2.93 8.71
N SER A 4 -11.60 2.45 9.06
CA SER A 4 -10.43 2.35 8.19
C SER A 4 -10.65 1.59 6.88
N LEU A 5 -11.48 0.55 6.95
CA LEU A 5 -11.75 -0.33 5.82
C LEU A 5 -12.49 0.36 4.67
N ASN A 6 -13.29 1.40 4.94
CA ASN A 6 -14.14 2.05 3.93
C ASN A 6 -13.56 3.36 3.39
N TYR A 7 -12.37 3.77 3.81
CA TYR A 7 -11.80 5.03 3.36
C TYR A 7 -11.05 4.88 2.05
N ILE A 8 -11.36 5.82 1.16
CA ILE A 8 -10.79 5.92 -0.17
C ILE A 8 -9.78 7.07 -0.16
N PRO A 9 -8.47 6.79 -0.07
CA PRO A 9 -7.47 7.84 -0.03
C PRO A 9 -7.25 8.47 -1.41
N ASN A 10 -6.71 9.69 -1.41
CA ASN A 10 -6.18 10.34 -2.61
C ASN A 10 -4.74 10.77 -2.33
N GLN A 11 -3.79 10.24 -3.10
CA GLN A 11 -2.36 10.54 -2.97
C GLN A 11 -1.98 11.92 -3.52
N GLY A 12 -2.86 12.54 -4.32
CA GLY A 12 -2.68 13.85 -4.92
C GLY A 12 -1.49 13.90 -5.88
N GLY A 13 -0.86 15.07 -5.98
CA GLY A 13 0.30 15.31 -6.84
C GLY A 13 1.62 14.73 -6.35
N CYS A 14 1.61 13.51 -5.80
CA CYS A 14 2.79 12.83 -5.27
C CYS A 14 2.68 11.32 -5.55
N GLY A 15 3.77 10.70 -5.99
CA GLY A 15 3.90 9.26 -6.21
C GLY A 15 3.99 8.45 -4.92
N SER A 16 3.13 8.74 -3.94
CA SER A 16 3.16 8.17 -2.58
C SER A 16 2.26 6.95 -2.39
N CYS A 17 1.82 6.28 -3.46
CA CYS A 17 0.95 5.10 -3.38
C CYS A 17 1.48 4.01 -2.43
N PHE A 18 2.79 3.80 -2.40
CA PHE A 18 3.44 2.88 -1.47
C PHE A 18 3.13 3.22 0.00
N ALA A 19 3.22 4.50 0.38
CA ALA A 19 2.98 4.97 1.73
C ALA A 19 1.47 5.00 2.03
N VAL A 20 0.66 5.52 1.10
CA VAL A 20 -0.80 5.59 1.25
C VAL A 20 -1.39 4.19 1.47
N SER A 21 -1.00 3.21 0.66
CA SER A 21 -1.50 1.84 0.74
C SER A 21 -0.96 1.09 1.96
N ALA A 22 0.34 1.19 2.25
CA ALA A 22 0.94 0.56 3.42
C ALA A 22 0.33 1.09 4.73
N ILE A 23 0.16 2.41 4.85
CA ILE A 23 -0.38 3.03 6.07
C ILE A 23 -1.91 2.87 6.16
N GLY A 24 -2.59 2.73 5.03
CA GLY A 24 -3.98 2.24 4.99
C GLY A 24 -4.09 0.84 5.60
N VAL A 25 -3.26 -0.11 5.15
CA VAL A 25 -3.20 -1.46 5.72
C VAL A 25 -2.87 -1.42 7.21
N ALA A 26 -1.86 -0.66 7.62
CA ALA A 26 -1.50 -0.52 9.03
C ALA A 26 -2.67 0.03 9.87
N SER A 27 -3.41 1.01 9.36
CA SER A 27 -4.59 1.59 10.05
C SER A 27 -5.75 0.59 10.17
N ASP A 28 -5.99 -0.22 9.13
CA ASP A 28 -7.00 -1.29 9.18
C ASP A 28 -6.66 -2.32 10.22
N ARG A 29 -5.42 -2.82 10.16
CA ARG A 29 -4.94 -3.89 11.03
C ARG A 29 -4.83 -3.43 12.47
N ALA A 30 -4.41 -2.19 12.70
CA ALA A 30 -4.46 -1.56 14.02
C ALA A 30 -5.89 -1.57 14.58
N CYS A 31 -6.89 -1.23 13.78
CA CYS A 31 -8.28 -1.31 14.23
C CYS A 31 -8.76 -2.74 14.47
N ILE A 32 -8.51 -3.67 13.55
CA ILE A 32 -8.98 -5.07 13.64
C ILE A 32 -8.37 -5.75 14.86
N GLN A 33 -7.05 -5.65 15.03
CA GLN A 33 -6.30 -6.38 16.06
C GLN A 33 -6.45 -5.76 17.45
N SER A 34 -6.73 -4.46 17.52
CA SER A 34 -7.11 -3.80 18.77
C SER A 34 -8.59 -4.00 19.13
N ASN A 35 -9.30 -4.92 18.45
CA ASN A 35 -10.73 -5.19 18.61
C ASN A 35 -11.60 -3.91 18.53
N GLY A 36 -11.24 -3.01 17.60
CA GLY A 36 -11.93 -1.75 17.35
C GLY A 36 -11.67 -0.64 18.34
N THR A 37 -10.69 -0.77 19.24
CA THR A 37 -10.31 0.31 20.18
C THR A 37 -9.54 1.42 19.48
N PHE A 38 -8.61 1.07 18.57
CA PHE A 38 -8.03 2.02 17.64
C PHE A 38 -9.01 2.29 16.48
N ARG A 39 -9.42 3.55 16.32
CA ARG A 39 -10.39 3.96 15.27
C ARG A 39 -9.91 5.15 14.43
N SER A 40 -8.67 5.56 14.62
CA SER A 40 -8.03 6.67 13.91
C SER A 40 -7.34 6.18 12.64
N TRP A 41 -6.75 7.13 11.90
CA TRP A 41 -5.89 6.87 10.75
C TRP A 41 -4.45 7.07 11.18
N LEU A 42 -3.53 6.26 10.70
CA LEU A 42 -2.10 6.55 10.80
C LEU A 42 -1.70 7.56 9.72
N SER A 43 -0.68 8.37 10.01
CA SER A 43 -0.28 9.47 9.15
C SER A 43 0.63 9.04 8.01
N VAL A 44 0.14 9.16 6.78
CA VAL A 44 0.97 9.07 5.57
C VAL A 44 1.99 10.21 5.52
N GLU A 45 1.61 11.40 6.00
CA GLU A 45 2.48 12.58 6.04
C GLU A 45 3.72 12.34 6.91
N ASP A 46 3.56 11.66 8.05
CA ASP A 46 4.65 11.32 8.95
C ASP A 46 5.67 10.39 8.27
N VAL A 47 5.20 9.38 7.54
CA VAL A 47 6.07 8.47 6.79
C VAL A 47 6.78 9.19 5.65
N LEU A 48 6.07 9.95 4.83
CA LEU A 48 6.67 10.69 3.71
C LEU A 48 7.65 11.75 4.18
N GLY A 49 7.35 12.44 5.28
CA GLY A 49 8.21 13.48 5.84
C GLY A 49 9.44 12.90 6.54
N CYS A 50 9.26 11.87 7.37
CA CYS A 50 10.22 11.48 8.40
C CYS A 50 10.87 10.10 8.23
N CYS A 51 10.43 9.26 7.28
CA CYS A 51 11.15 8.02 6.96
C CYS A 51 12.12 8.23 5.76
N PRO A 52 13.43 8.41 6.00
CA PRO A 52 14.39 8.74 4.94
C PRO A 52 14.61 7.60 3.94
N VAL A 53 14.36 6.36 4.34
CA VAL A 53 14.61 5.16 3.53
C VAL A 53 13.36 4.59 2.86
N CYS A 54 12.17 5.07 3.25
CA CYS A 54 10.90 4.51 2.76
C CYS A 54 10.60 4.92 1.32
N GLY A 55 11.00 6.13 0.92
CA GLY A 55 10.70 6.71 -0.38
C GLY A 55 10.34 8.18 -0.28
N ASN A 56 9.86 8.73 -1.39
CA ASN A 56 9.52 10.13 -1.54
C ASN A 56 8.40 10.31 -2.58
N CYS A 57 8.17 11.52 -3.09
CA CYS A 57 7.11 11.75 -4.08
C CYS A 57 7.37 11.18 -5.48
N TYR A 58 8.50 10.51 -5.72
CA TYR A 58 8.78 9.78 -6.95
C TYR A 58 8.65 8.26 -6.80
N GLY A 59 8.26 7.78 -5.62
CA GLY A 59 8.08 6.37 -5.33
C GLY A 59 8.78 5.93 -4.06
N GLY A 60 8.54 4.69 -3.68
CA GLY A 60 9.04 4.12 -2.45
C GLY A 60 8.68 2.66 -2.30
N ASP A 61 8.98 2.12 -1.12
CA ASP A 61 8.82 0.72 -0.79
C ASP A 61 7.80 0.55 0.35
N PRO A 62 6.69 -0.17 0.12
CA PRO A 62 5.63 -0.32 1.12
C PRO A 62 6.10 -1.14 2.34
N LEU A 63 7.01 -2.11 2.18
CA LEU A 63 7.55 -2.88 3.29
C LEU A 63 8.42 -1.98 4.19
N LYS A 64 9.21 -1.06 3.61
CA LYS A 64 9.98 -0.09 4.43
C LYS A 64 9.06 0.81 5.25
N ALA A 65 7.93 1.24 4.69
CA ALA A 65 6.93 2.01 5.43
C ALA A 65 6.32 1.21 6.61
N LEU A 66 6.06 -0.08 6.42
CA LEU A 66 5.57 -0.96 7.48
C LEU A 66 6.65 -1.27 8.52
N VAL A 67 7.92 -1.40 8.11
CA VAL A 67 9.05 -1.53 9.05
C VAL A 67 9.23 -0.25 9.86
N TYR A 68 9.04 0.92 9.25
CA TYR A 68 9.05 2.19 9.97
C TYR A 68 7.93 2.24 11.02
N TRP A 69 6.73 1.78 10.67
CA TRP A 69 5.62 1.62 11.63
C TRP A 69 6.00 0.73 12.82
N ALA A 70 6.65 -0.41 12.59
CA ALA A 70 7.06 -1.31 13.65
C ALA A 70 8.21 -0.78 14.53
N LYS A 71 9.18 -0.09 13.93
CA LYS A 71 10.41 0.34 14.63
C LYS A 71 10.32 1.71 15.27
N GLU A 72 9.76 2.69 14.56
CA GLU A 72 9.77 4.11 14.94
C GLU A 72 8.40 4.60 15.42
N GLY A 73 7.34 3.86 15.08
CA GLY A 73 5.95 4.24 15.32
C GLY A 73 5.50 5.35 14.36
N ILE A 74 4.18 5.43 14.16
CA ILE A 74 3.57 6.46 13.31
C ILE A 74 2.49 7.18 14.10
N VAL A 75 2.45 8.50 13.98
CA VAL A 75 1.42 9.32 14.62
C VAL A 75 0.08 9.25 13.89
N THR A 76 -1.00 9.70 14.52
CA THR A 76 -2.30 9.76 13.85
C THR A 76 -2.30 10.79 12.71
N GLY A 77 -3.08 10.51 11.67
CA GLY A 77 -3.31 11.37 10.52
C GLY A 77 -4.80 11.53 10.21
N GLY A 78 -5.09 11.78 8.92
CA GLY A 78 -6.42 12.24 8.51
C GLY A 78 -6.66 13.69 8.95
N ARG A 79 -7.89 14.19 8.74
CA ARG A 79 -8.26 15.58 9.06
C ARG A 79 -8.01 15.94 10.53
N ASP A 80 -8.39 15.05 11.44
CA ASP A 80 -8.43 15.31 12.89
C ASP A 80 -7.27 14.67 13.67
N GLY A 81 -6.27 14.10 12.99
CA GLY A 81 -5.10 13.49 13.60
C GLY A 81 -3.94 14.46 13.85
N CYS A 82 -2.83 13.95 14.41
CA CYS A 82 -1.63 14.73 14.67
C CYS A 82 -1.03 15.33 13.38
N ARG A 83 -0.87 14.53 12.32
CA ARG A 83 -0.24 14.92 11.05
C ARG A 83 -1.17 14.62 9.86
N PRO A 84 -2.04 15.56 9.46
CA PRO A 84 -2.84 15.43 8.24
C PRO A 84 -1.97 15.38 6.98
N TYR A 85 -2.48 14.72 5.93
CA TYR A 85 -1.84 14.69 4.62
C TYR A 85 -1.90 16.07 3.96
N SER A 86 -0.75 16.60 3.53
CA SER A 86 -0.63 18.01 3.11
C SER A 86 -0.64 18.21 1.58
N ILE A 87 -0.55 17.13 0.81
CA ILE A 87 -0.41 17.19 -0.65
C ILE A 87 -1.76 17.48 -1.31
N GLY A 88 -1.76 18.46 -2.22
CA GLY A 88 -2.95 18.88 -2.96
C GLY A 88 -3.49 17.80 -3.89
N ILE A 89 -4.81 17.73 -3.97
CA ILE A 89 -5.56 16.76 -4.79
C ILE A 89 -6.16 17.40 -6.06
N GLU A 90 -6.04 18.72 -6.22
CA GLU A 90 -6.57 19.49 -7.34
C GLU A 90 -5.63 19.42 -8.58
N CYS A 91 -5.39 18.20 -9.08
CA CYS A 91 -4.47 17.96 -10.20
C CYS A 91 -4.96 16.94 -11.24
N GLY A 92 -6.25 16.62 -11.20
CA GLY A 92 -6.84 15.54 -12.00
C GLY A 92 -6.87 14.22 -11.25
N THR A 93 -7.33 13.16 -11.92
CA THR A 93 -7.52 11.84 -11.31
C THR A 93 -7.22 10.75 -12.34
N PRO A 94 -6.07 10.05 -12.24
CA PRO A 94 -4.95 10.33 -11.33
C PRO A 94 -4.21 11.64 -11.67
N CYS A 95 -3.46 12.18 -10.71
CA CYS A 95 -2.61 13.35 -10.97
C CYS A 95 -1.41 13.02 -11.85
N SER A 96 -1.01 13.96 -12.70
CA SER A 96 0.16 13.81 -13.56
C SER A 96 1.47 13.83 -12.75
N PRO A 97 2.47 12.98 -13.10
CA PRO A 97 3.81 13.05 -12.52
C PRO A 97 4.49 14.42 -12.63
N ALA A 98 4.03 15.28 -13.54
CA ALA A 98 4.49 16.67 -13.65
C ALA A 98 4.28 17.50 -12.35
N THR A 99 3.40 17.05 -11.46
CA THR A 99 3.11 17.70 -10.17
C THR A 99 4.05 17.26 -9.03
N TYR A 100 4.76 16.15 -9.20
CA TYR A 100 5.59 15.55 -8.15
C TYR A 100 6.74 16.45 -7.66
N PRO A 101 7.42 17.24 -8.52
CA PRO A 101 8.49 18.13 -8.07
C PRO A 101 8.04 19.15 -7.02
N ASP A 102 6.84 19.72 -7.18
CA ASP A 102 6.30 20.71 -6.25
C ASP A 102 5.97 20.08 -4.89
N ALA A 103 5.39 18.88 -4.91
CA ALA A 103 5.10 18.12 -3.69
C ALA A 103 6.39 17.72 -2.97
N GLU A 104 7.40 17.23 -3.72
CA GLU A 104 8.70 16.86 -3.16
C GLU A 104 9.43 18.05 -2.56
N TYR A 105 9.43 19.20 -3.25
CA TYR A 105 10.08 20.41 -2.74
C TYR A 105 9.52 20.86 -1.39
N ARG A 106 8.23 20.65 -1.14
CA ARG A 106 7.55 21.01 0.11
C ARG A 106 7.67 19.92 1.19
N ARG A 107 8.04 18.70 0.81
CA ARG A 107 8.13 17.55 1.71
C ARG A 107 9.20 17.80 2.78
N THR A 108 8.79 17.78 4.04
CA THR A 108 9.69 18.00 5.18
C THR A 108 9.28 17.13 6.36
N CYS A 109 10.26 16.65 7.13
CA CYS A 109 9.96 15.98 8.38
C CYS A 109 9.58 17.02 9.45
N ILE A 110 8.33 16.99 9.91
CA ILE A 110 7.84 17.86 10.97
C ILE A 110 7.35 17.00 12.14
N LYS A 111 8.20 16.90 13.18
CA LYS A 111 7.90 16.18 14.42
C LYS A 111 7.06 17.00 15.39
N ARG A 112 5.91 17.50 14.91
CA ARG A 112 4.94 18.27 15.68
C ARG A 112 3.54 18.11 15.09
N CYS A 113 2.57 17.87 15.96
CA CYS A 113 1.16 17.83 15.56
C CYS A 113 0.65 19.19 15.07
N GLN A 114 -0.43 19.18 14.30
CA GLN A 114 -1.15 20.38 13.91
C GLN A 114 -1.70 21.12 15.14
N ASN A 115 -1.82 22.45 15.07
CA ASN A 115 -2.18 23.29 16.21
C ASN A 115 -3.56 22.98 16.81
N ILE A 116 -4.49 22.46 16.00
CA ILE A 116 -5.83 22.08 16.44
C ILE A 116 -5.88 20.70 17.12
N TYR A 117 -4.78 19.96 17.11
CA TYR A 117 -4.67 18.65 17.75
C TYR A 117 -4.18 18.82 19.19
N TYR A 118 -5.07 18.61 20.16
CA TYR A 118 -4.80 18.80 21.60
C TYR A 118 -4.79 17.50 22.42
N LYS A 119 -4.93 16.33 21.77
CA LYS A 119 -4.99 15.04 22.49
C LYS A 119 -3.62 14.62 23.03
N ASN A 120 -2.61 14.60 22.16
CA ASN A 120 -1.27 14.12 22.46
C ASN A 120 -0.21 15.03 21.82
N LYS A 121 1.02 14.99 22.34
CA LYS A 121 2.19 15.50 21.62
C LYS A 121 2.63 14.48 20.57
N TYR A 122 3.49 14.91 19.64
CA TYR A 122 3.94 14.07 18.54
C TYR A 122 4.51 12.71 19.00
N GLU A 123 5.46 12.69 19.94
CA GLU A 123 6.04 11.43 20.40
C GLU A 123 5.04 10.56 21.20
N ASP A 124 4.11 11.18 21.92
CA ASP A 124 3.06 10.49 22.70
C ASP A 124 1.93 9.96 21.81
N ASP A 125 1.84 10.42 20.55
CA ASP A 125 0.82 10.01 19.60
C ASP A 125 1.26 8.86 18.68
N LYS A 126 2.44 8.28 18.92
CA LYS A 126 2.97 7.20 18.09
C LYS A 126 2.32 5.86 18.40
N TYR A 127 1.89 5.20 17.34
CA TYR A 127 1.37 3.82 17.36
C TYR A 127 2.36 2.93 16.64
N PHE A 128 2.69 1.80 17.25
CA PHE A 128 3.71 0.86 16.78
C PHE A 128 3.04 -0.40 16.27
N GLY A 129 3.56 -0.93 15.17
CA GLY A 129 3.27 -2.31 14.76
C GLY A 129 4.18 -3.29 15.49
N SER A 130 3.77 -4.54 15.61
CA SER A 130 4.58 -5.62 16.20
C SER A 130 5.57 -6.20 15.19
N ILE A 131 5.15 -6.39 13.93
CA ILE A 131 5.98 -6.95 12.87
C ILE A 131 5.54 -6.44 11.49
N ALA A 132 6.49 -6.34 10.57
CA ALA A 132 6.27 -6.11 9.15
C ALA A 132 6.92 -7.26 8.35
N TYR A 133 6.23 -7.76 7.33
CA TYR A 133 6.69 -8.89 6.53
C TYR A 133 6.14 -8.87 5.10
N THR A 134 6.80 -9.65 4.24
CA THR A 134 6.42 -9.85 2.85
C THR A 134 5.87 -11.25 2.62
N MET A 135 4.87 -11.38 1.76
CA MET A 135 4.38 -12.69 1.34
C MET A 135 5.34 -13.35 0.37
N PHE A 136 5.94 -12.59 -0.56
CA PHE A 136 6.77 -13.12 -1.63
C PHE A 136 8.27 -12.88 -1.40
N PRO A 137 9.15 -13.79 -1.86
CA PRO A 137 10.59 -13.57 -1.75
C PRO A 137 11.01 -12.35 -2.59
N ARG A 138 11.72 -11.43 -1.96
CA ARG A 138 12.28 -10.24 -2.61
C ARG A 138 13.68 -9.92 -2.07
N ARG A 139 14.44 -9.16 -2.84
CA ARG A 139 15.69 -8.56 -2.39
C ARG A 139 15.48 -7.08 -2.13
N MET A 140 15.92 -6.60 -0.97
CA MET A 140 15.83 -5.19 -0.62
C MET A 140 17.20 -4.59 -0.42
N SER A 141 17.36 -3.36 -0.88
CA SER A 141 18.53 -2.56 -0.52
C SER A 141 18.36 -1.98 0.88
N VAL A 142 19.39 -2.19 1.71
CA VAL A 142 19.48 -1.71 3.10
C VAL A 142 20.24 -0.40 3.23
N ASP A 143 20.85 0.06 2.15
CA ASP A 143 21.67 1.26 2.09
C ASP A 143 21.09 2.29 1.12
N ASN A 144 21.42 3.57 1.31
CA ASN A 144 20.98 4.61 0.39
C ASN A 144 21.63 4.49 -1.00
N SER A 145 22.70 3.70 -1.14
CA SER A 145 23.45 3.56 -2.39
C SER A 145 22.96 2.42 -3.29
N GLY A 146 22.04 1.57 -2.81
CA GLY A 146 21.49 0.47 -3.60
C GLY A 146 22.42 -0.73 -3.77
N LYS A 147 23.63 -0.68 -3.20
CA LYS A 147 24.71 -1.65 -3.43
C LYS A 147 24.58 -2.87 -2.54
N GLU A 148 24.13 -2.69 -1.31
CA GLU A 148 23.95 -3.79 -0.37
C GLU A 148 22.51 -4.27 -0.44
N ARG A 149 22.32 -5.50 -0.94
CA ARG A 149 21.00 -6.13 -1.07
C ARG A 149 20.93 -7.39 -0.22
N ILE A 150 19.93 -7.46 0.64
CA ILE A 150 19.62 -8.64 1.43
C ILE A 150 18.39 -9.35 0.88
N GLU A 151 18.35 -10.66 1.04
CA GLU A 151 17.14 -11.44 0.79
C GLU A 151 16.23 -11.37 2.01
N ILE A 152 14.98 -10.99 1.80
CA ILE A 152 14.01 -10.86 2.89
C ILE A 152 13.30 -12.21 3.09
N PRO A 153 13.26 -12.73 4.33
CA PRO A 153 12.44 -13.88 4.65
C PRO A 153 10.97 -13.62 4.28
N SER A 154 10.34 -14.56 3.58
CA SER A 154 8.95 -14.43 3.13
C SER A 154 8.14 -15.68 3.43
N ILE A 155 6.83 -15.49 3.58
CA ILE A 155 5.91 -16.58 3.92
C ILE A 155 5.89 -17.64 2.82
N ILE A 156 5.77 -17.23 1.55
CA ILE A 156 5.75 -18.16 0.41
C ILE A 156 7.09 -18.87 0.23
N LYS A 157 8.23 -18.19 0.47
CA LYS A 157 9.53 -18.86 0.47
C LYS A 157 9.61 -19.93 1.54
N HIS A 158 9.20 -19.62 2.77
CA HIS A 158 9.19 -20.60 3.86
C HIS A 158 8.37 -21.85 3.52
N PHE A 159 7.17 -21.68 2.92
CA PHE A 159 6.36 -22.83 2.49
C PHE A 159 7.00 -23.61 1.33
N ASN A 160 7.60 -22.93 0.36
CA ASN A 160 8.31 -23.59 -0.75
C ASN A 160 9.52 -24.38 -0.23
N ASP A 161 10.32 -23.81 0.67
CA ASP A 161 11.50 -24.45 1.26
C ASP A 161 11.12 -25.64 2.16
N SER A 162 9.91 -25.63 2.72
CA SER A 162 9.38 -26.70 3.58
C SER A 162 8.55 -27.75 2.83
N SER A 163 8.37 -27.59 1.51
CA SER A 163 7.55 -28.47 0.66
C SER A 163 8.40 -29.30 -0.29
N THR A 164 7.89 -30.45 -0.73
CA THR A 164 8.55 -31.31 -1.73
C THR A 164 8.50 -30.73 -3.14
N SER A 165 7.56 -29.82 -3.40
CA SER A 165 7.37 -29.15 -4.68
C SER A 165 6.95 -27.69 -4.47
N PRO A 166 7.32 -26.78 -5.40
CA PRO A 166 6.86 -25.39 -5.35
C PRO A 166 5.33 -25.29 -5.33
N LEU A 167 4.81 -24.30 -4.60
CA LEU A 167 3.39 -24.02 -4.52
C LEU A 167 2.81 -23.63 -5.88
N THR A 168 1.59 -24.09 -6.16
CA THR A 168 0.81 -23.64 -7.32
C THR A 168 0.24 -22.24 -7.08
N LEU A 169 -0.15 -21.55 -8.16
CA LEU A 169 -0.78 -20.23 -8.06
C LEU A 169 -2.04 -20.24 -7.18
N ASP A 170 -2.85 -21.30 -7.26
CA ASP A 170 -4.06 -21.43 -6.44
C ASP A 170 -3.74 -21.62 -4.96
N GLN A 171 -2.67 -22.36 -4.63
CA GLN A 171 -2.21 -22.50 -3.25
C GLN A 171 -1.69 -21.17 -2.71
N ILE A 172 -0.94 -20.41 -3.50
CA ILE A 172 -0.46 -19.08 -3.13
C ILE A 172 -1.64 -18.13 -2.90
N ARG A 173 -2.60 -18.08 -3.83
CA ARG A 173 -3.84 -17.31 -3.67
C ARG A 173 -4.58 -17.69 -2.40
N MET A 174 -4.70 -18.98 -2.09
CA MET A 174 -5.33 -19.45 -0.86
C MET A 174 -4.59 -18.94 0.40
N ILE A 175 -3.26 -18.89 0.40
CA ILE A 175 -2.48 -18.32 1.51
C ILE A 175 -2.79 -16.83 1.68
N ILE A 176 -2.84 -16.06 0.60
CA ILE A 176 -3.17 -14.62 0.64
C ILE A 176 -4.63 -14.40 1.08
N LYS A 177 -5.58 -15.22 0.59
CA LYS A 177 -6.98 -15.19 1.03
C LYS A 177 -7.09 -15.42 2.55
N LYS A 178 -6.35 -16.40 3.09
CA LYS A 178 -6.28 -16.65 4.55
C LYS A 178 -5.66 -15.48 5.31
N GLU A 179 -4.60 -14.88 4.79
CA GLU A 179 -3.98 -13.69 5.38
C GLU A 179 -4.99 -12.54 5.51
N ILE A 180 -5.73 -12.25 4.44
CA ILE A 180 -6.76 -11.20 4.45
C ILE A 180 -7.90 -11.55 5.41
N GLN A 181 -8.35 -12.81 5.41
CA GLN A 181 -9.44 -13.26 6.26
C GLN A 181 -9.12 -13.20 7.75
N LEU A 182 -7.87 -13.52 8.13
CA LEU A 182 -7.46 -13.62 9.53
C LEU A 182 -6.98 -12.28 10.10
N PHE A 183 -6.24 -11.50 9.31
CA PHE A 183 -5.53 -10.33 9.81
C PHE A 183 -6.01 -9.01 9.18
N GLY A 184 -6.83 -9.08 8.14
CA GLY A 184 -7.31 -7.93 7.39
C GLY A 184 -6.46 -7.60 6.16
N PRO A 185 -6.73 -6.46 5.51
CA PRO A 185 -6.15 -6.07 4.22
C PRO A 185 -4.63 -6.21 4.14
N THR A 186 -4.11 -6.40 2.93
CA THR A 186 -2.67 -6.38 2.61
C THR A 186 -2.43 -5.45 1.42
N THR A 187 -1.18 -5.07 1.17
CA THR A 187 -0.84 -4.33 -0.06
C THR A 187 -0.73 -5.29 -1.25
N LEU A 188 -0.84 -4.72 -2.45
CA LEU A 188 -0.50 -5.35 -3.73
C LEU A 188 0.26 -4.32 -4.58
N ALA A 189 1.49 -4.64 -4.96
CA ALA A 189 2.23 -3.89 -5.97
C ALA A 189 2.14 -4.60 -7.33
N PHE A 190 1.77 -3.87 -8.37
CA PHE A 190 1.62 -4.41 -9.73
C PHE A 190 1.99 -3.37 -10.79
N PRO A 191 2.40 -3.82 -12.00
CA PRO A 191 2.65 -2.91 -13.12
C PRO A 191 1.35 -2.36 -13.68
N VAL A 192 1.32 -1.05 -13.91
CA VAL A 192 0.17 -0.29 -14.41
C VAL A 192 0.40 0.13 -15.86
N THR A 193 -0.65 0.02 -16.67
CA THR A 193 -0.72 0.46 -18.06
C THR A 193 -1.72 1.60 -18.23
N GLU A 194 -1.74 2.23 -19.40
CA GLU A 194 -2.67 3.33 -19.69
C GLU A 194 -4.14 2.91 -19.58
N GLU A 195 -4.48 1.69 -19.98
CA GLU A 195 -5.85 1.19 -19.93
C GLU A 195 -6.35 1.06 -18.48
N PHE A 196 -5.45 0.72 -17.55
CA PHE A 196 -5.80 0.68 -16.12
C PHE A 196 -6.14 2.07 -15.59
N LEU A 197 -5.44 3.12 -16.04
CA LEU A 197 -5.72 4.49 -15.57
C LEU A 197 -7.14 4.96 -15.93
N HIS A 198 -7.72 4.40 -17.00
CA HIS A 198 -9.06 4.68 -17.50
C HIS A 198 -10.12 3.67 -17.02
N TYR A 199 -9.78 2.78 -16.07
CA TYR A 199 -10.74 1.86 -15.49
C TYR A 199 -11.94 2.61 -14.88
N GLU A 200 -13.14 2.17 -15.23
CA GLU A 200 -14.41 2.73 -14.74
C GLU A 200 -15.14 1.74 -13.82
N SER A 201 -15.34 0.49 -14.25
CA SER A 201 -16.02 -0.54 -13.46
C SER A 201 -15.76 -1.97 -13.98
N GLY A 202 -16.25 -2.97 -13.24
CA GLY A 202 -16.15 -4.38 -13.62
C GLY A 202 -14.85 -5.05 -13.15
N ILE A 203 -14.43 -6.10 -13.84
CA ILE A 203 -13.15 -6.77 -13.55
C ILE A 203 -12.15 -6.30 -14.60
N PHE A 204 -11.09 -5.63 -14.15
CA PHE A 204 -9.97 -5.28 -15.00
C PHE A 204 -9.23 -6.56 -15.40
N HIS A 205 -9.28 -6.88 -16.69
CA HIS A 205 -8.43 -7.86 -17.32
C HIS A 205 -7.41 -7.13 -18.19
N VAL A 206 -6.16 -7.57 -18.14
CA VAL A 206 -5.14 -7.02 -19.01
C VAL A 206 -5.49 -7.31 -20.46
N TYR A 207 -5.69 -6.25 -21.25
CA TYR A 207 -5.93 -6.34 -22.68
C TYR A 207 -5.32 -5.14 -23.42
N PRO A 208 -4.67 -5.35 -24.57
CA PRO A 208 -4.26 -6.64 -25.14
C PRO A 208 -3.13 -7.29 -24.31
N GLU A 209 -3.08 -8.63 -24.23
CA GLU A 209 -2.00 -9.32 -23.51
C GLU A 209 -0.64 -9.17 -24.22
N GLU A 210 -0.68 -9.04 -25.54
CA GLU A 210 0.49 -8.88 -26.39
C GLU A 210 1.25 -7.58 -26.05
N SER A 211 2.58 -7.70 -25.98
CA SER A 211 3.47 -6.56 -25.69
C SER A 211 3.13 -5.79 -24.40
N PHE A 212 2.45 -6.41 -23.43
CA PHE A 212 2.11 -5.76 -22.15
C PHE A 212 3.31 -5.06 -21.50
N GLU A 213 4.48 -5.72 -21.48
CA GLU A 213 5.73 -5.18 -20.93
C GLU A 213 6.13 -3.82 -21.50
N LYS A 214 5.86 -3.59 -22.79
CA LYS A 214 6.19 -2.32 -23.47
C LYS A 214 5.19 -1.21 -23.15
N ARG A 215 4.04 -1.55 -22.58
CA ARG A 215 2.96 -0.63 -22.22
C ARG A 215 2.93 -0.30 -20.72
N ILE A 216 3.81 -0.92 -19.93
CA ILE A 216 3.95 -0.60 -18.51
C ILE A 216 4.45 0.84 -18.39
N ILE A 217 3.67 1.68 -17.70
CA ILE A 217 4.01 3.08 -17.45
C ILE A 217 4.82 3.18 -16.15
N TYR A 218 4.32 2.54 -15.08
CA TYR A 218 4.96 2.52 -13.76
C TYR A 218 4.43 1.37 -12.89
N TRP A 219 5.03 1.19 -11.72
CA TRP A 219 4.54 0.27 -10.69
C TRP A 219 3.69 1.01 -9.67
N HIS A 220 2.56 0.41 -9.28
CA HIS A 220 1.61 1.03 -8.36
C HIS A 220 1.29 0.09 -7.19
N VAL A 221 1.13 0.67 -6.01
CA VAL A 221 0.80 -0.08 -4.78
C VAL A 221 -0.61 0.28 -4.34
N VAL A 222 -1.45 -0.73 -4.20
CA VAL A 222 -2.85 -0.60 -3.74
C VAL A 222 -3.08 -1.43 -2.49
N ARG A 223 -4.25 -1.26 -1.89
CA ARG A 223 -4.69 -2.04 -0.73
C ARG A 223 -5.74 -3.06 -1.15
N ILE A 224 -5.44 -4.36 -1.07
CA ILE A 224 -6.42 -5.42 -1.34
C ILE A 224 -7.23 -5.74 -0.09
N ILE A 225 -8.55 -5.73 -0.23
CA ILE A 225 -9.52 -5.86 0.88
C ILE A 225 -10.38 -7.12 0.77
N GLY A 226 -10.30 -7.83 -0.36
CA GLY A 226 -11.10 -9.01 -0.59
C GLY A 226 -10.82 -9.62 -1.96
N TRP A 227 -11.62 -10.61 -2.33
CA TRP A 227 -11.51 -11.34 -3.59
C TRP A 227 -12.90 -11.84 -4.01
N GLY A 228 -12.99 -12.27 -5.26
CA GLY A 228 -14.15 -12.97 -5.78
C GLY A 228 -13.77 -13.84 -6.97
N GLU A 229 -14.78 -14.49 -7.55
CA GLU A 229 -14.64 -15.34 -8.71
C GLU A 229 -15.79 -15.06 -9.67
N ASP A 230 -15.49 -15.01 -10.97
CA ASP A 230 -16.46 -14.90 -12.04
C ASP A 230 -16.31 -16.07 -13.04
N LYS A 231 -16.94 -15.97 -14.22
CA LYS A 231 -16.83 -17.02 -15.26
C LYS A 231 -15.43 -17.13 -15.88
N LYS A 232 -14.61 -16.08 -15.79
CA LYS A 232 -13.23 -16.02 -16.32
C LYS A 232 -12.20 -16.38 -15.26
N GLY A 233 -12.53 -16.28 -13.98
CA GLY A 233 -11.75 -16.81 -12.88
C GLY A 233 -11.70 -15.87 -11.68
N HIS A 234 -10.58 -15.93 -10.98
CA HIS A 234 -10.34 -15.21 -9.73
C HIS A 234 -10.03 -13.72 -9.97
N TYR A 235 -10.55 -12.84 -9.11
CA TYR A 235 -10.14 -11.44 -9.04
C TYR A 235 -9.90 -10.97 -7.59
N TRP A 236 -8.98 -10.03 -7.43
CA TRP A 236 -8.82 -9.26 -6.19
C TRP A 236 -9.72 -8.03 -6.18
N THR A 237 -10.23 -7.64 -5.02
CA THR A 237 -10.91 -6.36 -4.79
C THR A 237 -9.96 -5.44 -4.04
N ALA A 238 -9.72 -4.25 -4.58
CA ALA A 238 -8.73 -3.32 -4.07
C ALA A 238 -9.28 -1.90 -3.95
N ILE A 239 -8.80 -1.19 -2.92
CA ILE A 239 -8.98 0.25 -2.78
C ILE A 239 -7.76 0.93 -3.39
N ASN A 240 -8.03 1.83 -4.33
CA ASN A 240 -7.01 2.66 -4.96
C ASN A 240 -6.73 3.93 -4.15
N SER A 241 -5.67 4.65 -4.50
CA SER A 241 -5.23 5.90 -3.88
C SER A 241 -5.45 7.12 -4.79
N PHE A 242 -6.40 7.06 -5.73
CA PHE A 242 -6.75 8.15 -6.64
C PHE A 242 -8.04 8.89 -6.24
N GLY A 243 -8.57 8.63 -5.05
CA GLY A 243 -9.81 9.22 -4.56
C GLY A 243 -11.07 8.56 -5.13
N SER A 244 -12.23 8.95 -4.59
CA SER A 244 -13.52 8.31 -4.89
C SER A 244 -14.12 8.69 -6.24
N GLN A 245 -13.48 9.58 -7.00
CA GLN A 245 -13.91 9.96 -8.35
C GLN A 245 -13.32 9.05 -9.44
N TRP A 246 -12.38 8.17 -9.06
CA TRP A 246 -11.73 7.23 -9.98
C TRP A 246 -12.41 5.85 -9.91
N GLY A 247 -12.59 5.18 -11.05
CA GLY A 247 -13.13 3.82 -11.07
C GLY A 247 -14.49 3.69 -10.41
N ASP A 248 -14.72 2.57 -9.71
CA ASP A 248 -15.96 2.33 -8.99
C ASP A 248 -15.85 2.91 -7.58
N ASN A 249 -16.03 4.23 -7.48
CA ASN A 249 -15.95 4.98 -6.22
C ASN A 249 -14.59 4.81 -5.50
N GLY A 250 -13.50 4.67 -6.26
CA GLY A 250 -12.13 4.43 -5.79
C GLY A 250 -11.80 2.96 -5.52
N ILE A 251 -12.74 2.05 -5.78
CA ILE A 251 -12.56 0.60 -5.72
C ILE A 251 -12.41 0.05 -7.13
N PHE A 252 -11.65 -1.03 -7.26
CA PHE A 252 -11.58 -1.79 -8.49
C PHE A 252 -11.43 -3.29 -8.23
N HIS A 253 -11.75 -4.07 -9.26
CA HIS A 253 -11.51 -5.50 -9.28
C HIS A 253 -10.48 -5.83 -10.36
N ILE A 254 -9.54 -6.72 -10.06
CA ILE A 254 -8.45 -7.06 -10.99
C ILE A 254 -8.15 -8.55 -11.02
N ASP A 255 -8.06 -9.10 -12.23
CA ASP A 255 -7.49 -10.42 -12.47
C ASP A 255 -5.97 -10.30 -12.61
N THR A 256 -5.23 -10.86 -11.66
CA THR A 256 -3.77 -10.80 -11.63
C THR A 256 -3.10 -11.94 -12.37
N THR A 257 -3.83 -12.88 -12.97
CA THR A 257 -3.25 -14.12 -13.54
C THR A 257 -2.10 -13.87 -14.52
N LEU A 258 -2.28 -12.94 -15.47
CA LEU A 258 -1.20 -12.55 -16.38
C LEU A 258 -0.06 -11.82 -15.67
N LEU A 259 -0.40 -11.07 -14.61
CA LEU A 259 0.52 -10.19 -13.91
C LEU A 259 1.49 -10.94 -12.97
N GLU A 260 1.13 -12.14 -12.53
CA GLU A 260 1.97 -12.96 -11.64
C GLU A 260 3.38 -13.19 -12.20
N LYS A 261 3.54 -13.26 -13.53
CA LYS A 261 4.86 -13.45 -14.18
C LYS A 261 5.82 -12.26 -14.01
N PHE A 262 5.32 -11.10 -13.58
CA PHE A 262 6.13 -9.90 -13.34
C PHE A 262 6.62 -9.80 -11.90
N GLY A 263 6.27 -10.74 -11.03
CA GLY A 263 6.68 -10.74 -9.63
C GLY A 263 5.91 -9.72 -8.81
N LEU A 264 4.61 -9.99 -8.60
CA LEU A 264 3.76 -9.17 -7.74
C LEU A 264 4.27 -9.20 -6.29
N GLU A 265 4.27 -8.04 -5.64
CA GLU A 265 4.69 -7.91 -4.25
C GLU A 265 3.47 -7.67 -3.36
N TYR A 266 3.41 -8.38 -2.22
CA TYR A 266 2.34 -8.26 -1.25
C TYR A 266 2.96 -8.06 0.13
N GLU A 267 2.87 -6.84 0.65
CA GLU A 267 3.51 -6.41 1.90
C GLU A 267 2.47 -6.09 2.96
N THR A 268 2.76 -6.47 4.21
CA THR A 268 1.85 -6.25 5.32
C THR A 268 2.55 -6.20 6.68
N GLY A 269 1.78 -5.98 7.74
CA GLY A 269 2.26 -5.99 9.11
C GLY A 269 1.16 -6.32 10.12
N LEU A 270 1.51 -6.41 11.38
CA LEU A 270 0.58 -6.63 12.49
C LEU A 270 0.74 -5.50 13.52
N LEU A 271 -0.32 -5.24 14.28
CA LEU A 271 -0.26 -4.38 15.46
C LEU A 271 0.48 -5.08 16.58
#